data_AF-A0A7S0CA77-F1
#
_entry.id   AF-A0A7S0CA77-F1
#
_cell.length_a   1.000
_cell.length_b   1.000
_cell.length_c   1.000
_cell.angle_alpha   90.00
_cell.angle_beta   90.00
_cell.angle_gamma   90.00
#
_symmetry.space_group_name_H-M   'P 1'
#
loop_
_entity.id
_entity.type
_entity.pdbx_description
1 polymer ?
#
loop_
_entity_poly.entity_id
_entity_poly.type
_entity_poly.pdbx_seq_one_letter_code
_entity_poly.pdbx_strand_id
1 'polypeptide(L)'
;GKAKQRFHHSSFFGGKAVAAAGIIITDDNGKLTRLYPHSGHYRPGESHMQRMLYFLQQLNVDLNSFEVDMQQIVHVSREEPPRKKIVTDDKDSTVKRVKKTVSIYLKSASFVACYLAHKAHMIGQGTFVQIHNVRHSRARSVKEVLIAIDDGGFWNRNMTNS
;
A
#
# COMPACT_ATOMS: atom_id res chain seq x y z
N GLY A 1 -42.50 -23.24 4.15
CA GLY A 1 -42.07 -22.11 5.00
C GLY A 1 -41.09 -21.25 4.24
N LYS A 2 -41.27 -19.93 4.21
CA LYS A 2 -40.34 -19.00 3.54
C LYS A 2 -39.00 -19.00 4.27
N ALA A 3 -37.92 -19.31 3.57
CA ALA A 3 -36.56 -19.20 4.12
C ALA A 3 -36.31 -17.74 4.54
N LYS A 4 -35.93 -17.53 5.79
CA LYS A 4 -35.52 -16.23 6.32
C LYS A 4 -34.27 -15.78 5.56
N GLN A 5 -34.44 -14.92 4.55
CA GLN A 5 -33.34 -14.24 3.88
C GLN A 5 -32.57 -13.47 4.96
N ARG A 6 -31.38 -13.96 5.35
CA ARG A 6 -30.46 -13.25 6.24
C ARG A 6 -29.88 -12.10 5.41
N PHE A 7 -30.50 -10.94 5.51
CA PHE A 7 -29.92 -9.71 4.99
C PHE A 7 -28.62 -9.44 5.76
N HIS A 8 -27.49 -9.68 5.11
CA HIS A 8 -26.22 -9.15 5.58
C HIS A 8 -26.24 -7.64 5.31
N HIS A 9 -26.16 -6.83 6.38
CA HIS A 9 -26.17 -5.36 6.32
C HIS A 9 -25.08 -4.74 5.43
N SER A 10 -24.13 -5.55 4.93
CA SER A 10 -23.00 -5.13 4.10
C SER A 10 -23.25 -5.16 2.58
N SER A 11 -24.45 -5.51 2.10
CA SER A 11 -24.60 -5.89 0.68
C SER A 11 -25.73 -5.24 -0.11
N PHE A 12 -26.45 -4.22 0.39
CA PHE A 12 -27.67 -3.76 -0.30
C PHE A 12 -27.71 -2.31 -0.78
N PHE A 13 -26.83 -1.42 -0.31
CA PHE A 13 -26.66 -0.11 -0.94
C PHE A 13 -25.40 -0.15 -1.78
N GLY A 14 -25.57 -0.14 -3.11
CA GLY A 14 -24.49 0.15 -4.05
C GLY A 14 -23.80 1.43 -3.58
N GLY A 15 -22.63 1.27 -2.98
CA GLY A 15 -21.90 2.37 -2.37
C GLY A 15 -21.62 3.41 -3.44
N LYS A 16 -21.97 4.67 -3.18
CA LYS A 16 -21.50 5.80 -3.98
C LYS A 16 -19.97 5.73 -4.09
N ALA A 17 -19.40 6.24 -5.17
CA ALA A 17 -17.95 6.27 -5.35
C ALA A 17 -17.29 6.93 -4.12
N VAL A 18 -16.46 6.18 -3.39
CA VAL A 18 -15.71 6.67 -2.23
C VAL A 18 -14.32 7.10 -2.72
N ALA A 19 -13.95 8.35 -2.50
CA ALA A 19 -12.66 8.89 -2.94
C ALA A 19 -11.45 8.28 -2.20
N ALA A 20 -11.62 7.97 -0.91
CA ALA A 20 -10.71 7.17 -0.09
C ALA A 20 -11.44 6.80 1.23
N ALA A 21 -11.01 5.74 1.91
CA ALA A 21 -11.52 5.38 3.24
C ALA A 21 -10.36 4.96 4.15
N GLY A 22 -10.33 5.44 5.38
CA GLY A 22 -9.22 5.15 6.27
C GLY A 22 -9.47 5.59 7.69
N ILE A 23 -8.46 5.40 8.54
CA ILE A 23 -8.44 5.90 9.91
C ILE A 23 -7.35 6.96 10.00
N ILE A 24 -7.70 8.12 10.56
CA ILE A 24 -6.78 9.23 10.87
C ILE A 24 -6.60 9.24 12.38
N ILE A 25 -5.35 9.26 12.84
CA ILE A 25 -5.01 9.39 14.26
C ILE A 25 -4.37 10.75 14.47
N THR A 26 -4.88 11.49 15.44
CA THR A 26 -4.30 12.74 15.90
C THR A 26 -3.74 12.59 17.31
N ASP A 27 -2.80 13.46 17.69
CA ASP A 27 -2.51 13.68 19.10
C ASP A 27 -3.62 14.53 19.77
N ASP A 28 -3.45 14.81 21.06
CA ASP A 28 -4.40 15.59 21.86
C ASP A 28 -4.51 17.06 21.41
N ASN A 29 -3.54 17.54 20.62
CA ASN A 29 -3.54 18.88 20.04
C ASN A 29 -4.16 18.92 18.64
N GLY A 30 -4.69 17.78 18.15
CA GLY A 30 -5.28 17.67 16.82
C GLY A 30 -4.26 17.55 15.69
N LYS A 31 -2.97 17.37 15.98
CA LYS A 31 -1.94 17.15 14.95
C LYS A 31 -2.05 15.72 14.43
N LEU A 32 -2.11 15.57 13.10
CA LEU A 32 -2.08 14.27 12.45
C LEU A 32 -0.76 13.53 12.78
N THR A 33 -0.87 12.30 13.28
CA THR A 33 0.28 11.44 13.62
C THR A 33 0.32 10.17 12.78
N ARG A 34 -0.83 9.58 12.46
CA ARG A 34 -0.90 8.35 11.63
C ARG A 34 -2.10 8.30 10.71
N LEU A 35 -1.93 7.62 9.59
CA LEU A 35 -2.98 7.29 8.65
C LEU A 35 -2.99 5.80 8.31
N TYR A 36 -4.16 5.18 8.37
CA TYR A 36 -4.37 3.79 7.99
C TYR A 36 -5.25 3.70 6.74
N PRO A 37 -4.81 3.02 5.67
CA PRO A 37 -5.56 2.89 4.43
C PRO A 37 -6.60 1.76 4.54
N HIS A 38 -7.42 1.76 5.59
CA HIS A 38 -8.52 0.82 5.78
C HIS A 38 -9.53 1.33 6.81
N SER A 39 -10.80 1.00 6.60
CA SER A 39 -11.87 1.21 7.57
C SER A 39 -12.99 0.19 7.37
N GLY A 40 -13.19 -0.71 8.33
CA GLY A 40 -14.18 -1.80 8.21
C GLY A 40 -13.92 -2.70 6.99
N HIS A 41 -14.88 -2.74 6.06
CA HIS A 41 -14.76 -3.46 4.79
C HIS A 41 -14.12 -2.65 3.66
N TYR A 42 -13.88 -1.34 3.85
CA TYR A 42 -13.25 -0.50 2.85
C TYR A 42 -11.72 -0.61 2.91
N ARG A 43 -11.12 -0.83 1.73
CA ARG A 43 -9.68 -0.98 1.52
C ARG A 43 -9.26 -0.14 0.31
N PRO A 44 -8.95 1.15 0.49
CA PRO A 44 -8.46 1.99 -0.60
C PRO A 44 -7.23 1.39 -1.27
N GLY A 45 -7.24 1.36 -2.60
CA GLY A 45 -6.06 1.04 -3.40
C GLY A 45 -5.04 2.18 -3.47
N GLU A 46 -3.94 1.93 -4.16
CA GLU A 46 -2.80 2.84 -4.30
C GLU A 46 -3.17 4.24 -4.82
N SER A 47 -4.02 4.31 -5.85
CA SER A 47 -4.47 5.58 -6.43
C SER A 47 -5.28 6.45 -5.45
N HIS A 48 -6.08 5.82 -4.60
CA HIS A 48 -6.87 6.51 -3.56
C HIS A 48 -5.92 7.09 -2.50
N MET A 49 -4.90 6.33 -2.11
CA MET A 49 -3.91 6.77 -1.14
C MET A 49 -3.03 7.89 -1.67
N GLN A 50 -2.60 7.81 -2.93
CA GLN A 50 -1.88 8.89 -3.59
C GLN A 50 -2.71 10.18 -3.61
N ARG A 51 -4.00 10.09 -3.96
CA ARG A 51 -4.92 11.24 -3.96
C ARG A 51 -5.11 11.82 -2.56
N MET A 52 -5.22 10.99 -1.53
CA MET A 52 -5.34 11.44 -0.14
C MET A 52 -4.10 12.21 0.32
N LEU A 53 -2.90 11.69 0.04
CA LEU A 53 -1.65 12.36 0.41
C LEU A 53 -1.46 13.67 -0.34
N TYR A 54 -1.81 13.69 -1.63
CA TYR A 54 -1.84 14.92 -2.42
C TYR A 54 -2.80 15.95 -1.82
N PHE A 55 -4.03 15.54 -1.46
CA PHE A 55 -5.00 16.42 -0.82
C PHE A 55 -4.49 17.01 0.49
N LEU A 56 -3.89 16.21 1.37
CA LEU A 56 -3.30 16.70 2.63
C LEU A 56 -2.16 17.69 2.38
N GLN A 57 -1.31 17.42 1.40
CA GLN A 57 -0.23 18.33 1.02
C GLN A 57 -0.77 19.67 0.48
N GLN A 58 -1.85 19.65 -0.32
CA GLN A 58 -2.53 20.87 -0.78
C GLN A 58 -3.15 21.68 0.37
N LEU A 59 -3.53 21.02 1.47
CA LEU A 59 -3.95 21.66 2.71
C LEU A 59 -2.78 22.10 3.62
N ASN A 60 -1.55 22.10 3.10
CA ASN A 60 -0.32 22.46 3.82
C ASN A 60 -0.01 21.56 5.03
N VAL A 61 -0.49 20.32 5.02
CA VAL A 61 -0.06 19.31 6.00
C VAL A 61 1.32 18.81 5.62
N ASP A 62 2.29 18.95 6.54
CA ASP A 62 3.64 18.42 6.35
C ASP A 62 3.61 16.88 6.32
N LEU A 63 3.90 16.29 5.16
CA LEU A 63 3.94 14.84 4.97
C LEU A 63 5.11 14.16 5.71
N ASN A 64 6.08 14.91 6.25
CA ASN A 64 7.11 14.34 7.12
C ASN A 64 6.64 14.20 8.57
N SER A 65 5.53 14.84 8.93
CA SER A 65 5.06 14.93 10.32
C SER A 65 4.23 13.74 10.79
N PHE A 66 3.87 12.82 9.90
CA PHE A 66 3.04 11.65 10.20
C PHE A 66 3.41 10.42 9.38
N GLU A 67 2.94 9.26 9.83
CA GLU A 67 3.22 7.97 9.22
C GLU A 67 1.97 7.36 8.56
N VAL A 68 2.18 6.56 7.52
CA VAL A 68 1.12 5.84 6.80
C VAL A 68 1.40 4.34 6.88
N ASP A 69 0.38 3.55 7.21
CA ASP A 69 0.47 2.09 7.16
C ASP A 69 0.48 1.61 5.71
N MET A 70 1.61 1.06 5.26
CA MET A 70 1.78 0.57 3.90
C MET A 70 1.43 -0.89 3.73
N GLN A 71 1.05 -1.61 4.81
CA GLN A 71 0.85 -3.05 4.77
C GLN A 71 -0.02 -3.54 3.59
N GLN A 72 -1.18 -2.92 3.38
CA GLN A 72 -2.09 -3.32 2.31
C GLN A 72 -1.59 -2.90 0.92
N ILE A 73 -0.85 -1.79 0.84
CA ILE A 73 -0.25 -1.28 -0.40
C ILE A 73 0.81 -2.27 -0.90
N VAL A 74 1.68 -2.74 0.00
CA VAL A 74 2.79 -3.65 -0.36
C VAL A 74 2.43 -5.14 -0.23
N HIS A 75 1.18 -5.47 0.08
CA HIS A 75 0.70 -6.86 0.20
C HIS A 75 1.51 -7.72 1.19
N VAL A 76 1.96 -7.11 2.30
CA VAL A 76 2.75 -7.81 3.33
C VAL A 76 1.82 -8.42 4.37
N SER A 77 1.98 -9.71 4.66
CA SER A 77 1.27 -10.37 5.76
C SER A 77 1.70 -9.80 7.11
N ARG A 78 0.80 -9.74 8.09
CA ARG A 78 1.21 -9.49 9.47
C ARG A 78 2.02 -10.70 9.92
N GLU A 79 3.20 -10.48 10.49
CA GLU A 79 3.80 -11.51 11.33
C GLU A 79 2.74 -11.90 12.37
N GLU A 80 2.48 -13.20 12.52
CA GLU A 80 1.51 -13.62 13.52
C GLU A 80 1.94 -12.99 14.85
N PRO A 81 1.04 -12.32 15.59
CA PRO A 81 1.35 -11.98 16.97
C PRO A 81 1.80 -13.29 17.63
N PRO A 82 2.86 -13.28 18.48
CA PRO A 82 3.39 -14.51 19.05
C PRO A 82 2.22 -15.35 19.51
N ARG A 83 2.10 -16.57 18.94
CA ARG A 83 1.00 -17.51 19.22
C ARG A 83 0.68 -17.38 20.70
N LYS A 84 -0.57 -17.02 21.01
CA LYS A 84 -1.08 -16.80 22.39
C LYS A 84 -0.28 -17.68 23.34
N LYS A 85 0.64 -17.11 24.13
CA LYS A 85 1.19 -17.88 25.25
C LYS A 85 0.00 -18.10 26.17
N ILE A 86 -0.50 -19.34 26.20
CA ILE A 86 -1.37 -19.79 27.27
C ILE A 86 -0.45 -19.79 28.50
N VAL A 87 -0.47 -18.70 29.27
CA VAL A 87 0.04 -18.77 30.64
C VAL A 87 -1.11 -19.41 31.41
N THR A 88 -0.98 -20.71 31.67
CA THR A 88 -1.80 -21.37 32.68
C THR A 88 -1.24 -20.94 34.02
N ASP A 89 -1.84 -19.91 34.61
CA ASP A 89 -1.90 -19.87 36.07
C ASP A 89 -3.27 -19.36 36.51
N ASP A 90 -3.68 -19.89 37.64
CA ASP A 90 -5.05 -19.93 38.16
C ASP A 90 -5.78 -18.57 38.19
N LYS A 91 -7.10 -18.64 37.92
CA LYS A 91 -8.15 -17.65 38.23
C LYS A 91 -7.98 -16.21 37.68
N ASP A 92 -8.33 -16.03 36.41
CA ASP A 92 -9.17 -14.94 35.82
C ASP A 92 -8.76 -14.70 34.36
N SER A 93 -9.41 -15.42 33.43
CA SER A 93 -8.98 -15.52 32.03
C SER A 93 -9.51 -14.38 31.16
N THR A 94 -8.95 -13.17 31.31
CA THR A 94 -9.17 -12.10 30.32
C THR A 94 -8.17 -12.18 29.17
N VAL A 95 -8.59 -12.81 28.06
CA VAL A 95 -7.83 -12.81 26.79
C VAL A 95 -7.77 -11.39 26.22
N LYS A 96 -6.70 -10.63 26.50
CA LYS A 96 -6.47 -9.33 25.87
C LYS A 96 -6.10 -9.52 24.40
N ARG A 97 -7.05 -9.29 23.48
CA ARG A 97 -6.77 -9.22 22.03
C ARG A 97 -5.79 -8.08 21.78
N VAL A 98 -4.64 -8.39 21.19
CA VAL A 98 -3.74 -7.39 20.63
C VAL A 98 -4.54 -6.55 19.62
N LYS A 99 -4.60 -5.24 19.83
CA LYS A 99 -5.36 -4.33 18.96
C LYS A 99 -4.75 -4.40 17.56
N LYS A 100 -5.59 -4.31 16.51
CA LYS A 100 -5.17 -4.31 15.09
C LYS A 100 -4.15 -3.20 14.73
N THR A 101 -3.87 -2.30 15.66
CA THR A 101 -2.94 -1.16 15.57
C THR A 101 -1.50 -1.49 15.99
N VAL A 102 -1.22 -2.71 16.47
CA VAL A 102 0.10 -3.07 17.00
C VAL A 102 0.83 -3.97 15.98
N SER A 103 1.96 -3.47 15.49
CA SER A 103 2.73 -3.89 14.29
C SER A 103 2.03 -3.63 12.95
N ILE A 104 2.48 -2.54 12.33
CA ILE A 104 1.92 -1.87 11.15
C ILE A 104 3.13 -1.39 10.35
N TYR A 105 3.19 -1.70 9.06
CA TYR A 105 4.35 -1.40 8.21
C TYR A 105 4.34 0.10 7.91
N LEU A 106 4.70 0.89 8.92
CA LEU A 106 4.65 2.35 8.90
C LEU A 106 5.85 2.92 8.17
N LYS A 107 5.57 3.94 7.35
CA LYS A 107 6.55 4.78 6.69
C LYS A 107 6.10 6.23 6.79
N SER A 108 7.03 7.18 6.70
CA SER A 108 6.66 8.60 6.63
C SER A 108 5.72 8.84 5.43
N ALA A 109 4.75 9.74 5.58
CA ALA A 109 3.81 10.00 4.51
C ALA A 109 4.50 10.55 3.26
N SER A 110 5.60 11.29 3.41
CA SER A 110 6.48 11.73 2.33
C SER A 110 7.08 10.56 1.55
N PHE A 111 7.59 9.53 2.24
CA PHE A 111 8.08 8.31 1.59
C PHE A 111 6.96 7.62 0.81
N VAL A 112 5.77 7.48 1.41
CA VAL A 112 4.64 6.82 0.75
C VAL A 112 4.20 7.59 -0.50
N ALA A 113 4.14 8.92 -0.42
CA ALA A 113 3.80 9.76 -1.57
C ALA A 113 4.80 9.58 -2.71
N CYS A 114 6.10 9.65 -2.42
CA CYS A 114 7.16 9.42 -3.42
C CYS A 114 7.12 8.00 -4.00
N TYR A 115 6.94 6.99 -3.15
CA TYR A 115 6.83 5.59 -3.57
C TYR A 115 5.67 5.39 -4.57
N LEU A 116 4.47 5.89 -4.23
CA LEU A 116 3.29 5.76 -5.08
C LEU A 116 3.45 6.53 -6.39
N ALA A 117 4.02 7.75 -6.34
CA ALA A 117 4.28 8.55 -7.54
C ALA A 117 5.30 7.87 -8.47
N HIS A 118 6.42 7.38 -7.94
CA HIS A 118 7.42 6.64 -8.72
C HIS A 118 6.83 5.36 -9.32
N LYS A 119 6.08 4.59 -8.53
CA LYS A 119 5.44 3.37 -9.02
C LYS A 119 4.46 3.68 -10.16
N ALA A 120 3.60 4.69 -10.01
CA ALA A 120 2.67 5.11 -11.05
C ALA A 120 3.41 5.56 -12.33
N HIS A 121 4.50 6.30 -12.18
CA HIS A 121 5.35 6.72 -13.30
C HIS A 121 5.94 5.52 -14.04
N MET A 122 6.55 4.56 -13.33
CA MET A 122 7.12 3.34 -13.93
C MET A 122 6.07 2.49 -14.65
N ILE A 123 4.84 2.41 -14.12
CA ILE A 123 3.73 1.75 -14.81
C ILE A 123 3.39 2.49 -16.10
N GLY A 124 3.28 3.81 -16.07
CA GLY A 124 2.98 4.63 -17.24
C GLY A 124 4.06 4.56 -18.33
N GLN A 125 5.32 4.35 -17.96
CA GLN A 125 6.44 4.13 -18.88
C GLN A 125 6.53 2.70 -19.42
N GLY A 126 5.66 1.78 -18.97
CA GLY A 126 5.71 0.37 -19.39
C GLY A 126 6.94 -0.40 -18.90
N THR A 127 7.69 0.13 -17.91
CA THR A 127 8.95 -0.47 -17.43
C THR A 127 8.78 -1.91 -16.95
N PHE A 128 7.65 -2.22 -16.31
CA PHE A 128 7.38 -3.59 -15.86
C PHE A 128 7.17 -4.57 -17.03
N VAL A 129 6.61 -4.11 -18.14
CA VAL A 129 6.46 -4.92 -19.37
C VAL A 129 7.83 -5.17 -19.99
N GLN A 130 8.68 -4.15 -20.08
CA GLN A 130 10.07 -4.29 -20.54
C GLN A 130 10.84 -5.32 -19.69
N ILE A 131 10.78 -5.20 -18.35
CA ILE A 131 11.42 -6.16 -17.43
C ILE A 131 10.85 -7.58 -17.60
N HIS A 132 9.53 -7.71 -17.77
CA HIS A 132 8.90 -9.01 -17.99
C HIS A 132 9.42 -9.69 -19.28
N ASN A 133 9.55 -8.92 -20.36
CA ASN A 133 10.04 -9.42 -21.65
C ASN A 133 11.50 -9.88 -21.55
N VAL A 134 12.33 -9.20 -20.77
CA VAL A 134 13.72 -9.62 -20.49
C VAL A 134 13.78 -10.97 -19.82
N ARG A 135 12.94 -11.20 -18.80
CA ARG A 135 12.92 -12.47 -18.06
C ARG A 135 12.61 -13.66 -18.96
N HIS A 136 11.89 -13.42 -20.05
CA HIS A 136 11.55 -14.42 -21.05
C HIS A 136 12.51 -14.42 -22.25
N SER A 137 13.44 -13.48 -22.32
CA SER A 137 14.43 -13.43 -23.39
C SER A 137 15.46 -14.54 -23.19
N ARG A 138 15.68 -15.36 -24.23
CA ARG A 138 16.78 -16.36 -24.27
C ARG A 138 18.15 -15.70 -24.51
N ALA A 139 18.31 -14.46 -24.04
CA ALA A 139 19.52 -13.68 -24.25
C ALA A 139 20.73 -14.41 -23.68
N ARG A 140 21.78 -14.53 -24.48
CA ARG A 140 23.00 -15.29 -24.14
C ARG A 140 24.06 -14.42 -23.48
N SER A 141 23.84 -13.11 -23.44
CA SER A 141 24.75 -12.13 -22.84
C SER A 141 24.02 -11.00 -22.13
N VAL A 142 24.67 -10.41 -21.12
CA VAL A 142 24.17 -9.23 -20.40
C VAL A 142 23.94 -8.05 -21.35
N LYS A 143 24.73 -7.94 -22.43
CA LYS A 143 24.60 -6.91 -23.46
C LYS A 143 23.26 -7.03 -24.22
N GLU A 144 22.87 -8.23 -24.61
CA GLU A 144 21.58 -8.48 -25.28
C GLU A 144 20.39 -8.13 -24.39
N VAL A 145 20.47 -8.46 -23.10
CA VAL A 145 19.45 -8.11 -22.10
C VAL A 145 19.30 -6.59 -21.98
N LEU A 146 20.41 -5.86 -21.84
CA LEU A 146 20.39 -4.40 -21.68
C LEU A 146 19.86 -3.69 -22.93
N ILE A 147 20.21 -4.15 -24.13
CA ILE A 147 19.67 -3.61 -25.39
C ILE A 147 18.15 -3.84 -25.49
N ALA A 148 17.66 -5.01 -25.08
CA ALA A 148 16.23 -5.32 -25.10
C ALA A 148 15.41 -4.51 -24.08
N ILE A 149 16.03 -4.08 -22.97
CA ILE A 149 15.40 -3.19 -21.97
C ILE A 149 15.32 -1.75 -22.47
N ASP A 150 16.35 -1.31 -23.18
CA ASP A 150 16.61 0.10 -23.44
C ASP A 150 15.64 0.74 -24.44
N ASP A 151 14.92 -0.04 -25.25
CA ASP A 151 13.94 0.45 -26.24
C ASP A 151 14.43 1.67 -27.06
N GLY A 152 15.75 1.70 -27.35
CA GLY A 152 16.44 2.78 -28.07
C GLY A 152 16.88 4.01 -27.25
N GLY A 153 16.78 3.98 -25.92
CA GLY A 153 16.77 5.18 -25.08
C GLY A 153 18.10 5.69 -24.52
N PHE A 154 19.08 4.84 -24.17
CA PHE A 154 20.26 5.28 -23.42
C PHE A 154 21.58 4.68 -23.94
N TRP A 155 21.61 3.38 -24.21
CA TRP A 155 22.79 2.67 -24.71
C TRP A 155 22.95 2.81 -26.23
N ASN A 156 21.83 2.95 -26.96
CA ASN A 156 21.87 3.16 -28.41
C ASN A 156 22.45 4.53 -28.83
N ARG A 157 22.23 5.58 -28.01
CA ARG A 157 22.74 6.93 -28.30
C ARG A 157 24.26 7.08 -28.18
N ASN A 158 24.90 6.17 -27.44
CA ASN A 158 26.35 6.21 -27.22
C ASN A 158 27.15 5.30 -28.17
N MET A 159 26.49 4.57 -29.08
CA MET A 159 27.15 3.71 -30.07
C MET A 159 27.29 4.34 -31.46
N THR A 160 26.74 5.53 -31.69
CA THR A 160 26.84 6.23 -32.98
C THR A 160 27.97 7.27 -33.04
N ASN A 161 28.75 7.43 -31.97
CA ASN A 161 29.89 8.36 -31.89
C ASN A 161 31.22 7.63 -31.67
N SER A 162 31.43 6.48 -32.29
CA SER A 162 32.73 5.76 -32.26
C SER A 162 33.06 5.22 -33.63
#